data_AF-A0A2E7I7R2-F1
#
_entry.id   AF-A0A2E7I7R2-F1
#
_cell.length_a   1.000
_cell.length_b   1.000
_cell.length_c   1.000
_cell.angle_alpha   90.00
_cell.angle_beta   90.00
_cell.angle_gamma   90.00
#
_symmetry.space_group_name_H-M   'P 1'
#
loop_
_entity.id
_entity.type
_entity.pdbx_description
1 polymer ?
#
loop_
_entity_poly.entity_id
_entity_poly.type
_entity_poly.pdbx_seq_one_letter_code
_entity_poly.pdbx_strand_id
1 'polypeptide(L)'
;MSEQTPHPFHHPGGGRRTSIQAPKGRQLDPDAVTEIRALLGDASLDRDLLIEHLHRIQDAYHGLSPRHLAALANLMKLSLVEVYEVATFYAHFNVATDDDTRMPTLTVRVCDSLPCIQAGGERLRAAIEDATSKTTRVVRAPCMGRCDRAPIAEVGHKHVDWATVKEITETIAASNTTPDVQPYETLDVAQKRGAYKILQSCISDQRTYEMVHEGIKNSDLRGMGGAGFPVAQKWEHVRAADGTRSVVINADEGEPGTFKDRQFLERAPHSILEGALIATWAVNAKSLWIYLRDEYPAAREILQREIVALEDAGIISNGFIRLRRGAGAYICGEESALIESIEGKRGLPRHRPPYVAQNGVFGQPTLVHNVETVFWVREILETGADNYRAQGRRGHAGLRAYSVSGRVKAPGVKIAPNGITAAELIEEYCDGMADGHTLRAYLPGGASGGILPASMADLPLAFGTLEKHGAFVGSGAVVILSQEDDIRAAALNLTQFFEDESCGQCTPCRVGCEKAVKLIQTKTWNRELLYELSQTMRDASICGLGQAAPNPIESIIKYFPEATRGN
;
A
#
# COMPACT_ATOMS: atom_id res chain seq x y z
N MET A 1 -63.50 -29.60 6.46
CA MET A 1 -62.06 -29.58 6.09
C MET A 1 -62.01 -29.30 4.60
N SER A 2 -61.71 -28.06 4.21
CA SER A 2 -61.55 -27.70 2.79
C SER A 2 -60.16 -28.13 2.34
N GLU A 3 -60.09 -29.14 1.48
CA GLU A 3 -58.85 -29.52 0.80
C GLU A 3 -58.45 -28.36 -0.13
N GLN A 4 -57.42 -27.61 0.26
CA GLN A 4 -56.74 -26.69 -0.65
C GLN A 4 -55.78 -27.50 -1.51
N THR A 5 -56.16 -27.73 -2.77
CA THR A 5 -55.29 -28.27 -3.80
C THR A 5 -54.18 -27.25 -4.08
N PRO A 6 -52.88 -27.58 -3.93
CA PRO A 6 -51.82 -26.62 -4.23
C PRO A 6 -51.78 -26.32 -5.73
N HIS A 7 -51.77 -25.04 -6.09
CA HIS A 7 -51.61 -24.61 -7.48
C HIS A 7 -50.23 -25.02 -8.01
N PRO A 8 -50.12 -25.49 -9.27
CA PRO A 8 -48.85 -25.87 -9.86
C PRO A 8 -47.91 -24.65 -9.95
N PHE A 9 -46.69 -24.81 -9.45
CA PHE A 9 -45.65 -23.79 -9.52
C PHE A 9 -45.14 -23.68 -10.96
N HIS A 10 -45.50 -22.59 -11.65
CA HIS A 10 -44.93 -22.28 -12.95
C HIS A 10 -43.53 -21.68 -12.77
N HIS A 11 -42.49 -22.49 -13.03
CA HIS A 11 -41.12 -21.98 -13.11
C HIS A 11 -41.00 -20.89 -14.18
N PRO A 12 -40.45 -19.70 -13.85
CA PRO A 12 -40.19 -18.65 -14.84
C PRO A 12 -39.00 -19.09 -15.71
N GLY A 13 -39.30 -19.83 -16.79
CA GLY A 13 -38.30 -20.46 -17.64
C GLY A 13 -38.81 -21.57 -18.56
N GLY A 14 -40.10 -21.93 -18.48
CA GLY A 14 -40.74 -22.94 -19.33
C GLY A 14 -40.93 -22.52 -20.80
N GLY A 15 -39.87 -22.06 -21.47
CA GLY A 15 -39.87 -21.80 -22.90
C GLY A 15 -39.72 -23.09 -23.71
N ARG A 16 -40.62 -23.33 -24.68
CA ARG A 16 -40.56 -24.40 -25.70
C ARG A 16 -39.43 -24.18 -26.73
N ARG A 17 -38.20 -23.91 -26.28
CA ARG A 17 -37.02 -23.93 -27.15
C ARG A 17 -36.05 -24.94 -26.57
N THR A 18 -35.80 -26.02 -27.32
CA THR A 18 -34.64 -26.89 -27.12
C THR A 18 -33.42 -25.99 -27.01
N SER A 19 -32.83 -25.88 -25.82
CA SER A 19 -31.58 -25.16 -25.64
C SER A 19 -30.56 -25.81 -26.56
N ILE A 20 -29.98 -25.02 -27.48
CA ILE A 20 -28.83 -25.47 -28.26
C ILE A 20 -27.79 -25.98 -27.24
N GLN A 21 -27.45 -27.26 -27.32
CA GLN A 21 -26.34 -27.86 -26.54
C GLN A 21 -25.01 -27.37 -27.13
N ALA A 22 -24.82 -26.05 -27.19
CA ALA A 22 -23.52 -25.47 -27.35
C ALA A 22 -22.96 -25.27 -25.93
N PRO A 23 -21.69 -25.61 -25.67
CA PRO A 23 -21.07 -25.30 -24.39
C PRO A 23 -21.24 -23.80 -24.10
N LYS A 24 -21.92 -23.48 -23.00
CA LYS A 24 -22.11 -22.10 -22.56
C LYS A 24 -20.82 -21.62 -21.89
N GLY A 25 -20.26 -20.52 -22.39
CA GLY A 25 -19.03 -19.93 -21.86
C GLY A 25 -17.87 -19.96 -22.86
N ARG A 26 -16.77 -19.27 -22.51
CA ARG A 26 -15.56 -19.22 -23.32
C ARG A 26 -14.98 -20.63 -23.44
N GLN A 27 -14.70 -21.06 -24.67
CA GLN A 27 -14.09 -22.37 -24.92
C GLN A 27 -12.65 -22.37 -24.41
N LEU A 28 -12.24 -23.51 -23.84
CA LEU A 28 -10.87 -23.69 -23.38
C LEU A 28 -9.96 -23.93 -24.58
N ASP A 29 -8.93 -23.11 -24.72
CA ASP A 29 -7.88 -23.26 -25.72
C ASP A 29 -6.80 -24.23 -25.21
N PRO A 30 -6.61 -25.43 -25.82
CA PRO A 30 -5.61 -26.39 -25.39
C PRO A 30 -4.16 -25.88 -25.48
N ASP A 31 -3.87 -24.98 -26.41
CA ASP A 31 -2.54 -24.40 -26.58
C ASP A 31 -2.27 -23.44 -25.43
N ALA A 32 -3.24 -22.59 -25.06
CA ALA A 32 -3.15 -21.73 -23.88
C ALA A 32 -2.94 -22.54 -22.58
N VAL A 33 -3.59 -23.70 -22.42
CA VAL A 33 -3.36 -24.58 -21.26
C VAL A 33 -1.93 -25.10 -21.22
N THR A 34 -1.38 -25.48 -22.38
CA THR A 34 0.01 -25.96 -22.49
C THR A 34 1.00 -24.85 -22.20
N GLU A 35 0.77 -23.65 -22.74
CA GLU A 35 1.53 -22.43 -22.45
C GLU A 35 1.56 -22.10 -20.96
N ILE A 36 0.39 -22.03 -20.30
CA ILE A 36 0.33 -21.73 -18.87
C ILE A 36 0.97 -22.84 -18.03
N ARG A 37 0.78 -24.11 -18.38
CA ARG A 37 1.46 -25.22 -17.66
C ARG A 37 2.98 -25.13 -17.79
N ALA A 38 3.49 -24.84 -18.98
CA ALA A 38 4.93 -24.67 -19.21
C ALA A 38 5.47 -23.46 -18.44
N LEU A 39 4.73 -22.34 -18.44
CA LEU A 39 5.09 -21.14 -17.71
C LEU A 39 5.13 -21.37 -16.19
N LEU A 40 4.14 -22.09 -15.64
CA LEU A 40 4.03 -22.31 -14.20
C LEU A 40 4.99 -23.38 -13.67
N GLY A 41 5.33 -24.38 -14.48
CA GLY A 41 6.21 -25.48 -14.10
C GLY A 41 5.63 -26.30 -12.94
N ASP A 42 6.46 -26.58 -11.94
CA ASP A 42 6.08 -27.35 -10.74
C ASP A 42 5.47 -26.48 -9.62
N ALA A 43 5.16 -25.21 -9.90
CA ALA A 43 4.54 -24.35 -8.90
C ALA A 43 3.18 -24.88 -8.45
N SER A 44 2.88 -24.77 -7.16
CA SER A 44 1.58 -25.16 -6.63
C SER A 44 0.44 -24.38 -7.30
N LEU A 45 -0.69 -25.04 -7.48
CA LEU A 45 -1.93 -24.46 -8.03
C LEU A 45 -2.93 -24.12 -6.93
N ASP A 46 -2.48 -24.02 -5.68
CA ASP A 46 -3.30 -23.59 -4.56
C ASP A 46 -3.91 -22.20 -4.84
N ARG A 47 -5.14 -22.01 -4.35
CA ARG A 47 -5.95 -20.82 -4.63
C ARG A 47 -5.24 -19.51 -4.28
N ASP A 48 -4.48 -19.50 -3.19
CA ASP A 48 -3.76 -18.33 -2.68
C ASP A 48 -2.61 -17.88 -3.58
N LEU A 49 -2.17 -18.71 -4.53
CA LEU A 49 -1.18 -18.35 -5.52
C LEU A 49 -1.78 -17.70 -6.77
N LEU A 50 -3.10 -17.46 -6.82
CA LEU A 50 -3.76 -16.89 -8.00
C LEU A 50 -3.10 -15.58 -8.46
N ILE A 51 -2.85 -14.63 -7.56
CA ILE A 51 -2.24 -13.34 -7.90
C ILE A 51 -0.79 -13.51 -8.38
N GLU A 52 -0.02 -14.42 -7.76
CA GLU A 52 1.34 -14.74 -8.21
C GLU A 52 1.35 -15.34 -9.62
N HIS A 53 0.39 -16.21 -9.93
CA HIS A 53 0.25 -16.79 -11.28
C HIS A 53 -0.19 -15.75 -12.29
N LEU A 54 -1.07 -14.82 -11.93
CA LEU A 54 -1.43 -13.68 -12.78
C LEU A 54 -0.21 -12.81 -13.08
N HIS A 55 0.65 -12.53 -12.10
CA HIS A 55 1.92 -11.83 -12.32
C HIS A 55 2.81 -12.57 -13.30
N ARG A 56 2.99 -13.89 -13.15
CA ARG A 56 3.82 -14.67 -14.08
C ARG A 56 3.30 -14.60 -15.52
N ILE A 57 1.98 -14.68 -15.71
CA ILE A 57 1.34 -14.56 -17.03
C ILE A 57 1.57 -13.16 -17.59
N GLN A 58 1.32 -12.13 -16.80
CA GLN A 58 1.51 -10.74 -17.22
C GLN A 58 2.98 -10.46 -17.59
N ASP A 59 3.93 -10.90 -16.78
CA ASP A 59 5.35 -10.67 -17.02
C ASP A 59 5.83 -11.38 -18.30
N ALA A 60 5.31 -12.59 -18.56
CA ALA A 60 5.66 -13.38 -19.74
C ALA A 60 4.98 -12.91 -21.04
N TYR A 61 3.73 -12.45 -20.95
CA TYR A 61 2.89 -12.14 -22.13
C TYR A 61 2.52 -10.65 -22.24
N HIS A 62 3.09 -9.79 -21.39
CA HIS A 62 2.81 -8.36 -21.28
C HIS A 62 1.35 -7.99 -20.91
N GLY A 63 0.59 -8.97 -20.46
CA GLY A 63 -0.74 -8.80 -19.89
C GLY A 63 -1.55 -10.09 -19.86
N LEU A 64 -2.83 -9.96 -19.53
CA LEU A 64 -3.71 -11.08 -19.20
C LEU A 64 -4.78 -11.25 -20.28
N SER A 65 -4.53 -12.19 -21.19
CA SER A 65 -5.47 -12.45 -22.28
C SER A 65 -6.68 -13.29 -21.83
N PRO A 66 -7.85 -13.09 -22.45
CA PRO A 66 -9.00 -13.98 -22.38
C PRO A 66 -8.73 -15.48 -22.33
N ARG A 67 -7.85 -15.98 -23.21
CA ARG A 67 -7.51 -17.41 -23.32
C ARG A 67 -6.60 -17.88 -22.19
N HIS A 68 -5.66 -17.05 -21.75
CA HIS A 68 -4.76 -17.37 -20.64
C HIS A 68 -5.49 -17.38 -19.30
N LEU A 69 -6.42 -16.45 -19.08
CA LEU A 69 -7.27 -16.46 -17.88
C LEU A 69 -8.16 -17.71 -17.81
N ALA A 70 -8.73 -18.14 -18.95
CA ALA A 70 -9.49 -19.38 -19.03
C ALA A 70 -8.62 -20.62 -18.78
N ALA A 71 -7.41 -20.65 -19.32
CA ALA A 71 -6.43 -21.71 -19.07
C ALA A 71 -6.03 -21.79 -17.59
N LEU A 72 -5.72 -20.65 -16.96
CA LEU A 72 -5.37 -20.58 -15.55
C LEU A 72 -6.54 -21.04 -14.65
N ALA A 73 -7.75 -20.54 -14.92
CA ALA A 73 -8.96 -20.95 -14.18
C ALA A 73 -9.17 -22.47 -14.24
N ASN A 74 -9.02 -23.07 -15.42
CA ASN A 74 -9.12 -24.51 -15.60
C ASN A 74 -8.03 -25.28 -14.81
N LEU A 75 -6.77 -24.83 -14.86
CA LEU A 75 -5.67 -25.48 -14.16
C LEU A 75 -5.83 -25.41 -12.63
N MET A 76 -6.22 -24.25 -12.10
CA MET A 76 -6.42 -24.03 -10.66
C MET A 76 -7.76 -24.56 -10.14
N LYS A 77 -8.65 -25.06 -11.02
CA LYS A 77 -10.02 -25.49 -10.69
C LYS A 77 -10.86 -24.38 -10.05
N LEU A 78 -10.70 -23.16 -10.56
CA LEU A 78 -11.48 -21.98 -10.20
C LEU A 78 -12.46 -21.64 -11.31
N SER A 79 -13.53 -20.92 -11.01
CA SER A 79 -14.36 -20.36 -12.07
C SER A 79 -13.61 -19.24 -12.79
N LEU A 80 -13.85 -19.09 -14.10
CA LEU A 80 -13.29 -17.96 -14.86
C LEU A 80 -13.75 -16.61 -14.28
N VAL A 81 -14.96 -16.55 -13.71
CA VAL A 81 -15.47 -15.33 -13.06
C VAL A 81 -14.59 -14.95 -11.89
N GLU A 82 -14.27 -15.89 -10.98
CA GLU A 82 -13.41 -15.61 -9.83
C GLU A 82 -12.02 -15.12 -10.27
N VAL A 83 -11.41 -15.76 -11.27
CA VAL A 83 -10.12 -15.35 -11.81
C VAL A 83 -10.19 -13.94 -12.42
N TYR A 84 -11.24 -13.66 -13.19
CA TYR A 84 -11.45 -12.36 -13.84
C TYR A 84 -11.73 -11.24 -12.83
N GLU A 85 -12.56 -11.49 -11.81
CA GLU A 85 -12.84 -10.53 -10.74
C GLU A 85 -11.57 -10.17 -9.95
N VAL A 86 -10.68 -11.15 -9.70
CA VAL A 86 -9.39 -10.88 -9.07
C VAL A 86 -8.51 -10.08 -10.03
N ALA A 87 -8.34 -10.52 -11.27
CA ALA A 87 -7.48 -9.84 -12.25
C ALA A 87 -7.90 -8.38 -12.50
N THR A 88 -9.20 -8.09 -12.55
CA THR A 88 -9.71 -6.73 -12.83
C THR A 88 -9.79 -5.81 -11.62
N PHE A 89 -9.61 -6.34 -10.40
CA PHE A 89 -9.60 -5.53 -9.19
C PHE A 89 -8.29 -4.75 -9.00
N TYR A 90 -7.18 -5.31 -9.49
CA TYR A 90 -5.84 -4.78 -9.26
C TYR A 90 -5.36 -3.94 -10.45
N ALA A 91 -4.95 -2.68 -10.21
CA ALA A 91 -4.68 -1.71 -11.26
C ALA A 91 -3.47 -2.04 -12.14
N HIS A 92 -2.55 -2.87 -11.64
CA HIS A 92 -1.34 -3.22 -12.39
C HIS A 92 -1.56 -4.36 -13.37
N PHE A 93 -2.68 -5.06 -13.31
CA PHE A 93 -3.01 -6.13 -14.24
C PHE A 93 -3.63 -5.57 -15.53
N ASN A 94 -2.97 -5.88 -16.64
CA ASN A 94 -3.37 -5.49 -17.99
C ASN A 94 -4.34 -6.52 -18.54
N VAL A 95 -5.58 -6.46 -18.09
CA VAL A 95 -6.63 -7.38 -18.53
C VAL A 95 -7.10 -6.99 -19.93
N ALA A 96 -6.84 -7.86 -20.90
CA ALA A 96 -7.30 -7.68 -22.27
C ALA A 96 -8.76 -8.12 -22.42
N THR A 97 -9.45 -7.48 -23.34
CA THR A 97 -10.81 -7.80 -23.81
C THR A 97 -10.75 -8.55 -25.14
N ASP A 98 -11.89 -9.09 -25.60
CA ASP A 98 -11.96 -9.76 -26.91
C ASP A 98 -11.78 -8.77 -28.09
N ASP A 99 -11.92 -7.47 -27.84
CA ASP A 99 -11.69 -6.41 -28.84
C ASP A 99 -10.20 -6.04 -28.97
N ASP A 100 -9.36 -6.48 -28.03
CA ASP A 100 -7.92 -6.19 -28.04
C ASP A 100 -7.18 -7.10 -29.03
N THR A 101 -6.88 -6.55 -30.21
CA THR A 101 -6.17 -7.26 -31.28
C THR A 101 -4.68 -7.47 -31.01
N ARG A 102 -4.07 -6.67 -30.12
CA ARG A 102 -2.65 -6.78 -29.74
C ARG A 102 -2.37 -6.11 -28.39
N MET A 103 -1.63 -6.80 -27.53
CA MET A 103 -1.15 -6.23 -26.26
C MET A 103 0.00 -5.23 -26.49
N PRO A 104 0.05 -4.14 -25.70
CA PRO A 104 1.20 -3.24 -25.71
C PRO A 104 2.45 -4.02 -25.28
N THR A 105 3.57 -3.78 -25.95
CA THR A 105 4.85 -4.44 -25.62
C THR A 105 5.55 -3.79 -24.44
N LEU A 106 5.13 -2.58 -24.07
CA LEU A 106 5.69 -1.80 -22.97
C LEU A 106 4.61 -0.92 -22.36
N THR A 107 4.61 -0.80 -21.05
CA THR A 107 3.80 0.19 -20.33
C THR A 107 4.72 1.20 -19.65
N VAL A 108 4.43 2.47 -19.87
CA VAL A 108 5.00 3.60 -19.13
C VAL A 108 3.94 4.10 -18.18
N ARG A 109 4.24 4.14 -16.90
CA ARG A 109 3.36 4.68 -15.86
C ARG A 109 3.90 6.03 -15.42
N VAL A 110 3.05 7.05 -15.37
CA VAL A 110 3.41 8.37 -14.85
C VAL A 110 2.61 8.63 -13.59
N CYS A 111 3.32 8.92 -12.50
CA CYS A 111 2.70 9.14 -11.19
C CYS A 111 1.90 10.45 -11.19
N ASP A 112 0.64 10.38 -10.74
CA ASP A 112 -0.29 11.52 -10.68
C ASP A 112 -0.66 11.96 -9.25
N SER A 113 0.06 11.44 -8.25
CA SER A 113 -0.06 11.91 -6.87
C SER A 113 0.43 13.34 -6.69
N LEU A 114 -0.06 14.00 -5.63
CA LEU A 114 0.14 15.43 -5.38
C LEU A 114 1.59 15.93 -5.60
N PRO A 115 2.65 15.34 -5.00
CA PRO A 115 4.02 15.82 -5.23
C PRO A 115 4.46 15.77 -6.71
N CYS A 116 4.05 14.75 -7.46
CA CYS A 116 4.36 14.62 -8.89
C CYS A 116 3.59 15.64 -9.72
N ILE A 117 2.32 15.90 -9.41
CA ILE A 117 1.54 16.94 -10.08
C ILE A 117 2.13 18.33 -9.81
N GLN A 118 2.54 18.63 -8.58
CA GLN A 118 3.24 19.87 -8.23
C GLN A 118 4.54 20.06 -9.01
N ALA A 119 5.21 18.96 -9.37
CA ALA A 119 6.42 18.93 -10.17
C ALA A 119 6.14 18.85 -11.70
N GLY A 120 4.88 18.88 -12.12
CA GLY A 120 4.49 18.93 -13.54
C GLY A 120 4.16 17.58 -14.19
N GLY A 121 3.84 16.55 -13.40
CA GLY A 121 3.56 15.17 -13.87
C GLY A 121 2.48 15.07 -14.95
N GLU A 122 1.41 15.87 -14.89
CA GLU A 122 0.37 15.83 -15.93
C GLU A 122 0.89 16.32 -17.30
N ARG A 123 1.74 17.37 -17.29
CA ARG A 123 2.40 17.85 -18.52
C ARG A 123 3.38 16.82 -19.06
N LEU A 124 4.11 16.15 -18.17
CA LEU A 124 5.02 15.08 -18.54
C LEU A 124 4.28 13.92 -19.22
N ARG A 125 3.16 13.46 -18.64
CA ARG A 125 2.35 12.38 -19.20
C ARG A 125 1.87 12.70 -20.61
N ALA A 126 1.27 13.87 -20.80
CA ALA A 126 0.79 14.31 -22.11
C ALA A 126 1.93 14.35 -23.14
N ALA A 127 3.10 14.89 -22.77
CA ALA A 127 4.24 14.96 -23.66
C ALA A 127 4.83 13.58 -24.00
N ILE A 128 4.77 12.59 -23.09
CA ILE A 128 5.20 11.21 -23.36
C ILE A 128 4.24 10.47 -24.27
N GLU A 129 2.92 10.70 -24.13
CA GLU A 129 1.93 10.15 -25.05
C GLU A 129 2.20 10.58 -26.50
N ASP A 130 2.58 11.84 -26.72
CA ASP A 130 2.94 12.35 -28.04
C ASP A 130 4.30 11.84 -28.54
N ALA A 131 5.23 11.55 -27.63
CA ALA A 131 6.61 11.19 -27.96
C ALA A 131 6.86 9.67 -28.14
N THR A 132 5.87 8.82 -27.87
CA THR A 132 6.04 7.35 -27.89
C THR A 132 5.28 6.67 -29.03
N SER A 133 5.68 5.44 -29.35
CA SER A 133 5.04 4.66 -30.42
C SER A 133 3.68 4.12 -30.00
N LYS A 134 2.82 3.76 -30.96
CA LYS A 134 1.52 3.09 -30.71
C LYS A 134 1.63 1.74 -30.00
N THR A 135 2.82 1.15 -29.89
CA THR A 135 3.07 -0.12 -29.18
C THR A 135 3.43 0.10 -27.70
N THR A 136 3.71 1.35 -27.31
CA THR A 136 3.94 1.76 -25.93
C THR A 136 2.65 2.33 -25.38
N ARG A 137 2.18 1.78 -24.26
CA ARG A 137 1.01 2.32 -23.57
C ARG A 137 1.48 3.24 -22.45
N VAL A 138 0.96 4.45 -22.41
CA VAL A 138 1.21 5.40 -21.34
C VAL A 138 -0.04 5.44 -20.46
N VAL A 139 0.14 5.28 -19.16
CA VAL A 139 -0.97 5.30 -18.20
C VAL A 139 -0.63 6.18 -17.01
N ARG A 140 -1.67 6.69 -16.36
CA ARG A 140 -1.56 7.25 -15.01
C ARG A 140 -1.30 6.13 -14.02
N ALA A 141 -0.62 6.44 -12.93
CA ALA A 141 -0.41 5.51 -11.85
C ALA A 141 -0.46 6.21 -10.49
N PRO A 142 -0.93 5.51 -9.45
CA PRO A 142 -0.90 6.02 -8.09
C PRO A 142 0.55 6.19 -7.59
N CYS A 143 0.69 6.69 -6.36
CA CYS A 143 1.97 7.03 -5.75
C CYS A 143 2.96 5.87 -5.78
N MET A 144 4.09 5.98 -6.49
CA MET A 144 5.14 4.94 -6.54
C MET A 144 6.14 5.01 -5.36
N GLY A 145 5.82 5.73 -4.29
CA GLY A 145 6.70 5.83 -3.10
C GLY A 145 8.06 6.48 -3.38
N ARG A 146 8.09 7.50 -4.26
CA ARG A 146 9.29 8.23 -4.67
C ARG A 146 9.06 9.73 -4.72
N CYS A 147 8.19 10.24 -3.83
CA CYS A 147 7.79 11.64 -3.81
C CYS A 147 8.95 12.61 -3.51
N ASP A 148 10.07 12.11 -2.97
CA ASP A 148 11.31 12.86 -2.80
C ASP A 148 12.02 13.19 -4.11
N ARG A 149 11.67 12.50 -5.21
CA ARG A 149 12.31 12.64 -6.53
C ARG A 149 11.31 13.01 -7.63
N ALA A 150 10.18 13.57 -7.24
CA ALA A 150 9.10 13.94 -8.16
C ALA A 150 9.57 14.90 -9.30
N PRO A 151 9.00 14.79 -10.51
CA PRO A 151 7.99 13.81 -10.94
C PRO A 151 8.62 12.43 -11.23
N ILE A 152 7.82 11.37 -11.16
CA ILE A 152 8.28 9.98 -11.33
C ILE A 152 7.54 9.32 -12.48
N ALA A 153 8.27 8.54 -13.26
CA ALA A 153 7.71 7.58 -14.19
C ALA A 153 8.33 6.19 -14.00
N GLU A 154 7.59 5.15 -14.38
CA GLU A 154 8.08 3.76 -14.44
C GLU A 154 8.00 3.28 -15.89
N VAL A 155 9.12 2.79 -16.44
CA VAL A 155 9.21 2.16 -17.76
C VAL A 155 9.42 0.66 -17.56
N GLY A 156 8.35 -0.13 -17.72
CA GLY A 156 8.39 -1.53 -17.29
C GLY A 156 8.48 -1.63 -15.76
N HIS A 157 9.65 -1.98 -15.22
CA HIS A 157 9.97 -1.95 -13.77
C HIS A 157 11.12 -0.99 -13.43
N LYS A 158 11.62 -0.23 -14.42
CA LYS A 158 12.66 0.77 -14.21
C LYS A 158 12.01 2.10 -13.86
N HIS A 159 12.35 2.62 -12.68
CA HIS A 159 11.94 3.95 -12.29
C HIS A 159 12.86 5.00 -12.92
N VAL A 160 12.25 6.08 -13.43
CA VAL A 160 12.93 7.29 -13.87
C VAL A 160 12.60 8.36 -12.83
N ASP A 161 13.60 8.73 -12.04
CA ASP A 161 13.52 9.77 -11.02
C ASP A 161 13.68 11.16 -11.69
N TRP A 162 13.05 12.21 -11.15
CA TRP A 162 12.98 13.56 -11.75
C TRP A 162 12.63 13.56 -13.24
N ALA A 163 11.68 12.70 -13.60
CA ALA A 163 11.50 12.23 -14.95
C ALA A 163 11.26 13.36 -15.96
N THR A 164 12.02 13.32 -17.05
CA THR A 164 11.82 14.16 -18.23
C THR A 164 11.39 13.33 -19.44
N VAL A 165 10.83 14.00 -20.45
CA VAL A 165 10.50 13.36 -21.75
C VAL A 165 11.70 12.63 -22.32
N LYS A 166 12.86 13.30 -22.29
CA LYS A 166 14.12 12.79 -22.79
C LYS A 166 14.51 11.48 -22.10
N GLU A 167 14.62 11.48 -20.77
CA GLU A 167 15.09 10.30 -20.03
C GLU A 167 14.17 9.10 -20.18
N ILE A 168 12.86 9.32 -20.20
CA ILE A 168 11.89 8.25 -20.45
C ILE A 168 12.08 7.69 -21.86
N THR A 169 12.18 8.54 -22.89
CA THR A 169 12.37 8.07 -24.28
C THR A 169 13.72 7.36 -24.48
N GLU A 170 14.79 7.82 -23.83
CA GLU A 170 16.10 7.15 -23.83
C GLU A 170 16.02 5.78 -23.13
N THR A 171 15.28 5.69 -22.02
CA THR A 171 15.04 4.43 -21.30
C THR A 171 14.27 3.43 -22.17
N ILE A 172 13.23 3.89 -22.87
CA ILE A 172 12.47 3.08 -23.83
C ILE A 172 13.37 2.61 -24.97
N ALA A 173 14.15 3.51 -25.58
CA ALA A 173 15.05 3.18 -26.68
C ALA A 173 16.12 2.16 -26.29
N ALA A 174 16.61 2.23 -25.04
CA ALA A 174 17.54 1.27 -24.48
C ALA A 174 16.90 -0.08 -24.11
N SER A 175 15.57 -0.20 -24.17
CA SER A 175 14.80 -1.37 -23.67
C SER A 175 15.16 -1.73 -22.23
N ASN A 176 15.54 -0.74 -21.42
CA ASN A 176 15.99 -0.95 -20.05
C ASN A 176 14.79 -0.89 -19.10
N THR A 177 14.18 -2.04 -18.83
CA THR A 177 12.98 -2.16 -17.99
C THR A 177 13.27 -2.75 -16.61
N THR A 178 14.53 -3.06 -16.31
CA THR A 178 14.96 -3.69 -15.04
C THR A 178 15.05 -2.65 -13.92
N PRO A 179 14.61 -2.98 -12.70
CA PRO A 179 14.75 -2.07 -11.56
C PRO A 179 16.22 -1.82 -11.20
N ASP A 180 16.53 -0.61 -10.74
CA ASP A 180 17.86 -0.28 -10.24
C ASP A 180 18.00 -0.69 -8.76
N VAL A 181 18.72 -1.79 -8.51
CA VAL A 181 19.08 -2.21 -7.15
C VAL A 181 20.34 -1.45 -6.71
N GLN A 182 20.15 -0.49 -5.82
CA GLN A 182 21.25 0.27 -5.22
C GLN A 182 22.02 -0.58 -4.20
N PRO A 183 23.28 -0.21 -3.85
CA PRO A 183 23.99 -0.87 -2.76
C PRO A 183 23.19 -0.81 -1.44
N TYR A 184 23.13 -1.95 -0.76
CA TYR A 184 22.37 -2.15 0.48
C TYR A 184 23.17 -3.05 1.44
N GLU A 185 22.72 -3.13 2.69
CA GLU A 185 23.29 -4.04 3.68
C GLU A 185 22.85 -5.48 3.40
N THR A 186 23.78 -6.31 2.92
CA THR A 186 23.57 -7.76 2.72
C THR A 186 23.70 -8.55 4.02
N LEU A 187 23.29 -9.83 4.03
CA LEU A 187 23.36 -10.69 5.21
C LEU A 187 24.76 -10.72 5.85
N ASP A 188 25.80 -10.90 5.03
CA ASP A 188 27.19 -10.95 5.49
C ASP A 188 27.61 -9.67 6.22
N VAL A 189 27.19 -8.50 5.71
CA VAL A 189 27.50 -7.20 6.32
C VAL A 189 26.70 -7.03 7.62
N ALA A 190 25.42 -7.37 7.59
CA ALA A 190 24.53 -7.33 8.76
C ALA A 190 25.05 -8.23 9.90
N GLN A 191 25.45 -9.47 9.62
CA GLN A 191 25.99 -10.39 10.62
C GLN A 191 27.30 -9.88 11.23
N LYS A 192 28.21 -9.29 10.43
CA LYS A 192 29.43 -8.66 10.93
C LYS A 192 29.14 -7.51 11.90
N ARG A 193 28.01 -6.82 11.71
CA ARG A 193 27.48 -5.78 12.61
C ARG A 193 26.63 -6.31 13.77
N GLY A 194 26.55 -7.64 13.91
CA GLY A 194 25.86 -8.29 15.02
C GLY A 194 24.37 -8.53 14.82
N ALA A 195 23.83 -8.37 13.61
CA ALA A 195 22.46 -8.78 13.31
C ALA A 195 22.24 -10.26 13.67
N TYR A 196 21.01 -10.60 14.02
CA TYR A 196 20.52 -11.92 14.44
C TYR A 196 20.99 -12.41 15.81
N LYS A 197 21.86 -11.67 16.51
CA LYS A 197 22.28 -12.03 17.89
C LYS A 197 21.13 -11.93 18.88
N ILE A 198 20.25 -10.94 18.73
CA ILE A 198 19.10 -10.77 19.63
C ILE A 198 18.11 -11.90 19.37
N LEU A 199 17.79 -12.17 18.11
CA LEU A 199 16.96 -13.32 17.74
C LEU A 199 17.53 -14.64 18.31
N GLN A 200 18.83 -14.88 18.16
CA GLN A 200 19.49 -16.07 18.70
C GLN A 200 19.37 -16.16 20.22
N SER A 201 19.48 -15.04 20.94
CA SER A 201 19.30 -15.00 22.40
C SER A 201 17.86 -15.33 22.82
N CYS A 202 16.87 -15.00 21.99
CA CYS A 202 15.46 -15.37 22.20
C CYS A 202 15.22 -16.87 21.93
N ILE A 203 15.80 -17.42 20.87
CA ILE A 203 15.67 -18.85 20.50
C ILE A 203 16.38 -19.76 21.50
N SER A 204 17.47 -19.30 22.10
CA SER A 204 18.27 -20.05 23.08
C SER A 204 17.85 -19.84 24.54
N ASP A 205 16.66 -19.26 24.76
CA ASP A 205 16.08 -18.98 26.09
C ASP A 205 16.94 -18.07 27.00
N GLN A 206 17.93 -17.37 26.45
CA GLN A 206 18.69 -16.35 27.18
C GLN A 206 17.85 -15.09 27.44
N ARG A 207 16.93 -14.78 26.52
CA ARG A 207 15.88 -13.77 26.70
C ARG A 207 14.52 -14.45 26.69
N THR A 208 13.76 -14.30 27.78
CA THR A 208 12.40 -14.83 27.83
C THR A 208 11.42 -13.91 27.10
N TYR A 209 10.22 -14.43 26.79
CA TYR A 209 9.14 -13.63 26.21
C TYR A 209 8.84 -12.40 27.09
N GLU A 210 8.79 -12.57 28.40
CA GLU A 210 8.47 -11.51 29.37
C GLU A 210 9.51 -10.39 29.32
N MET A 211 10.80 -10.72 29.23
CA MET A 211 11.86 -9.72 29.11
C MET A 211 11.75 -8.90 27.82
N VAL A 212 11.51 -9.58 26.69
CA VAL A 212 11.38 -8.93 25.38
C VAL A 212 10.11 -8.08 25.33
N HIS A 213 8.99 -8.65 25.78
CA HIS A 213 7.70 -7.98 25.81
C HIS A 213 7.71 -6.74 26.71
N GLU A 214 8.26 -6.83 27.92
CA GLU A 214 8.40 -5.66 28.81
C GLU A 214 9.35 -4.62 28.21
N GLY A 215 10.41 -5.02 27.50
CA GLY A 215 11.26 -4.09 26.74
C GLY A 215 10.47 -3.29 25.70
N ILE A 216 9.61 -3.94 24.91
CA ILE A 216 8.77 -3.29 23.90
C ILE A 216 7.63 -2.47 24.53
N LYS A 217 7.05 -2.95 25.63
CA LYS A 217 5.98 -2.25 26.35
C LYS A 217 6.51 -0.97 26.99
N ASN A 218 7.64 -1.06 27.68
CA ASN A 218 8.26 0.08 28.37
C ASN A 218 8.86 1.09 27.39
N SER A 219 9.09 0.73 26.13
CA SER A 219 9.51 1.69 25.10
C SER A 219 8.37 2.54 24.54
N ASP A 220 7.11 2.18 24.83
CA ASP A 220 5.89 2.78 24.26
C ASP A 220 5.87 2.74 22.71
N LEU A 221 6.46 1.69 22.11
CA LEU A 221 6.45 1.54 20.65
C LEU A 221 5.01 1.40 20.13
N ARG A 222 4.67 2.24 19.16
CA ARG A 222 3.38 2.27 18.47
C ARG A 222 3.50 1.72 17.05
N GLY A 223 2.38 1.21 16.52
CA GLY A 223 2.29 0.81 15.12
C GLY A 223 2.43 2.01 14.19
N MET A 224 3.50 2.02 13.39
CA MET A 224 3.91 3.14 12.53
C MET A 224 3.19 3.21 11.17
N GLY A 225 2.24 2.29 10.92
CA GLY A 225 1.46 2.23 9.69
C GLY A 225 0.26 3.18 9.63
N GLY A 226 -0.09 3.89 10.72
CA GLY A 226 -1.19 4.86 10.71
C GLY A 226 -1.96 4.99 12.03
N ALA A 227 -2.48 3.88 12.54
CA ALA A 227 -3.41 3.90 13.68
C ALA A 227 -2.75 4.10 15.06
N GLY A 228 -1.42 3.94 15.17
CA GLY A 228 -0.70 4.16 16.43
C GLY A 228 -1.03 3.18 17.56
N PHE A 229 -1.51 1.97 17.24
CA PHE A 229 -1.85 0.96 18.26
C PHE A 229 -0.61 0.46 19.02
N PRO A 230 -0.65 0.24 20.35
CA PRO A 230 0.50 -0.25 21.10
C PRO A 230 1.00 -1.63 20.62
N VAL A 231 2.29 -1.74 20.31
CA VAL A 231 2.87 -2.98 19.75
C VAL A 231 2.80 -4.13 20.76
N ALA A 232 3.20 -3.88 22.01
CA ALA A 232 3.20 -4.88 23.07
C ALA A 232 1.81 -5.48 23.31
N GLN A 233 0.77 -4.64 23.29
CA GLN A 233 -0.61 -5.10 23.44
C GLN A 233 -1.06 -5.94 22.24
N LYS A 234 -0.63 -5.59 21.02
CA LYS A 234 -0.93 -6.40 19.82
C LYS A 234 -0.30 -7.79 19.92
N TRP A 235 0.92 -7.87 20.46
CA TRP A 235 1.60 -9.14 20.69
C TRP A 235 0.87 -10.00 21.73
N GLU A 236 0.45 -9.41 22.86
CA GLU A 236 -0.34 -10.10 23.89
C GLU A 236 -1.62 -10.73 23.30
N HIS A 237 -2.40 -9.95 22.55
CA HIS A 237 -3.66 -10.42 21.97
C HIS A 237 -3.47 -11.62 21.04
N VAL A 238 -2.48 -11.56 20.15
CA VAL A 238 -2.22 -12.66 19.19
C VAL A 238 -1.58 -13.85 19.89
N ARG A 239 -0.65 -13.63 20.82
CA ARG A 239 -0.02 -14.70 21.61
C ARG A 239 -1.05 -15.44 22.47
N ALA A 240 -2.07 -14.75 22.99
CA ALA A 240 -3.12 -15.36 23.80
C ALA A 240 -4.13 -16.21 22.99
N ALA A 241 -4.21 -16.04 21.67
CA ALA A 241 -5.17 -16.76 20.83
C ALA A 241 -4.82 -18.25 20.67
N ASP A 242 -5.81 -19.13 20.57
CA ASP A 242 -5.57 -20.56 20.35
C ASP A 242 -5.17 -20.88 18.89
N GLY A 243 -4.46 -21.99 18.70
CA GLY A 243 -4.12 -22.52 17.38
C GLY A 243 -2.85 -21.97 16.74
N THR A 244 -2.65 -22.30 15.46
CA THR A 244 -1.51 -21.85 14.67
C THR A 244 -1.62 -20.36 14.36
N ARG A 245 -0.54 -19.61 14.60
CA ARG A 245 -0.49 -18.16 14.38
C ARG A 245 0.40 -17.83 13.18
N SER A 246 0.12 -16.70 12.56
CA SER A 246 0.91 -16.14 11.47
C SER A 246 1.31 -14.70 11.78
N VAL A 247 2.44 -14.27 11.23
CA VAL A 247 2.84 -12.85 11.22
C VAL A 247 2.83 -12.35 9.79
N VAL A 248 2.40 -11.12 9.58
CA VAL A 248 2.40 -10.44 8.28
C VAL A 248 3.11 -9.10 8.44
N ILE A 249 4.11 -8.85 7.61
CA ILE A 249 4.69 -7.53 7.42
C ILE A 249 3.97 -6.87 6.24
N ASN A 250 3.27 -5.79 6.56
CA ASN A 250 2.62 -4.94 5.58
C ASN A 250 3.66 -3.95 5.03
N ALA A 251 4.10 -4.24 3.80
CA ALA A 251 4.94 -3.38 2.97
C ALA A 251 4.16 -2.83 1.76
N ASP A 252 2.84 -2.68 1.90
CA ASP A 252 1.98 -1.96 0.96
C ASP A 252 1.96 -0.46 1.32
N GLU A 253 3.11 0.19 1.17
CA GLU A 253 3.30 1.63 1.43
C GLU A 253 2.60 2.47 0.33
N GLY A 254 1.27 2.40 0.27
CA GLY A 254 0.46 3.01 -0.77
C GLY A 254 0.02 4.47 -0.52
N GLU A 255 0.08 4.94 0.73
CA GLU A 255 -0.36 6.29 1.12
C GLU A 255 0.46 7.37 0.37
N PRO A 256 -0.17 8.24 -0.46
CA PRO A 256 0.54 9.25 -1.22
C PRO A 256 1.42 10.15 -0.36
N GLY A 257 2.69 10.28 -0.77
CA GLY A 257 3.72 11.00 -0.01
C GLY A 257 4.53 10.13 0.94
N THR A 258 4.16 8.86 1.16
CA THR A 258 4.92 7.93 2.01
C THR A 258 5.95 7.15 1.18
N PHE A 259 7.17 7.04 1.68
CA PHE A 259 8.29 6.33 1.03
C PHE A 259 9.40 5.90 2.01
N LYS A 260 9.09 5.83 3.31
CA LYS A 260 10.02 5.49 4.39
C LYS A 260 10.30 3.99 4.43
N ASP A 261 9.28 3.17 4.19
CA ASP A 261 9.39 1.71 4.24
C ASP A 261 10.22 1.23 3.06
N ARG A 262 10.04 1.82 1.87
CA ARG A 262 10.94 1.60 0.73
C ARG A 262 12.40 1.79 1.12
N GLN A 263 12.73 2.88 1.82
CA GLN A 263 14.12 3.15 2.22
C GLN A 263 14.66 2.07 3.15
N PHE A 264 13.87 1.58 4.10
CA PHE A 264 14.32 0.51 4.99
C PHE A 264 14.52 -0.81 4.25
N LEU A 265 13.58 -1.17 3.38
CA LEU A 265 13.65 -2.39 2.57
C LEU A 265 14.83 -2.36 1.59
N GLU A 266 15.09 -1.22 0.95
CA GLU A 266 16.14 -1.08 -0.07
C GLU A 266 17.53 -0.80 0.51
N ARG A 267 17.67 -0.44 1.80
CA ARG A 267 18.98 -0.09 2.40
C ARG A 267 19.39 -0.96 3.58
N ALA A 268 18.45 -1.32 4.45
CA ALA A 268 18.71 -2.03 5.70
C ALA A 268 17.71 -3.20 5.91
N PRO A 269 17.58 -4.12 4.93
CA PRO A 269 16.56 -5.18 4.98
C PRO A 269 16.70 -6.08 6.21
N HIS A 270 17.91 -6.32 6.72
CA HIS A 270 18.12 -7.20 7.87
C HIS A 270 17.60 -6.64 9.20
N SER A 271 17.50 -5.31 9.34
CA SER A 271 16.86 -4.72 10.53
C SER A 271 15.36 -5.01 10.54
N ILE A 272 14.72 -4.98 9.37
CA ILE A 272 13.31 -5.37 9.19
C ILE A 272 13.13 -6.87 9.42
N LEU A 273 13.95 -7.69 8.76
CA LEU A 273 13.84 -9.14 8.83
C LEU A 273 14.10 -9.66 10.24
N GLU A 274 15.12 -9.18 10.95
CA GLU A 274 15.37 -9.58 12.33
C GLU A 274 14.23 -9.14 13.26
N GLY A 275 13.77 -7.90 13.17
CA GLY A 275 12.64 -7.41 13.97
C GLY A 275 11.35 -8.21 13.72
N ALA A 276 11.08 -8.58 12.46
CA ALA A 276 9.95 -9.41 12.08
C ALA A 276 10.07 -10.84 12.64
N LEU A 277 11.26 -11.43 12.62
CA LEU A 277 11.53 -12.74 13.19
C LEU A 277 11.39 -12.73 14.72
N ILE A 278 11.85 -11.67 15.40
CA ILE A 278 11.65 -11.50 16.84
C ILE A 278 10.15 -11.39 17.17
N ALA A 279 9.39 -10.61 16.41
CA ALA A 279 7.94 -10.52 16.58
C ALA A 279 7.26 -11.88 16.35
N THR A 280 7.72 -12.64 15.35
CA THR A 280 7.23 -13.99 15.03
C THR A 280 7.50 -14.98 16.16
N TRP A 281 8.70 -14.96 16.73
CA TRP A 281 9.05 -15.73 17.92
C TRP A 281 8.19 -15.29 19.13
N ALA A 282 8.04 -13.99 19.34
CA ALA A 282 7.32 -13.43 20.49
C ALA A 282 5.85 -13.85 20.52
N VAL A 283 5.20 -14.05 19.37
CA VAL A 283 3.82 -14.58 19.31
C VAL A 283 3.75 -16.08 19.03
N ASN A 284 4.87 -16.81 18.96
CA ASN A 284 4.93 -18.24 18.64
C ASN A 284 4.22 -18.58 17.31
N ALA A 285 4.44 -17.77 16.29
CA ALA A 285 3.89 -17.99 14.95
C ALA A 285 4.72 -19.02 14.16
N LYS A 286 4.05 -19.71 13.23
CA LYS A 286 4.65 -20.76 12.39
C LYS A 286 5.00 -20.29 10.98
N SER A 287 4.58 -19.09 10.60
CA SER A 287 4.90 -18.50 9.31
C SER A 287 5.03 -16.98 9.41
N LEU A 288 5.87 -16.42 8.55
CA LEU A 288 6.06 -14.99 8.37
C LEU A 288 5.77 -14.64 6.91
N TRP A 289 4.77 -13.80 6.68
CA TRP A 289 4.43 -13.28 5.37
C TRP A 289 4.97 -11.86 5.22
N ILE A 290 5.46 -11.52 4.04
CA ILE A 290 5.76 -10.14 3.67
C ILE A 290 4.89 -9.83 2.45
N TYR A 291 3.97 -8.89 2.59
CA TYR A 291 3.17 -8.41 1.47
C TYR A 291 3.77 -7.11 0.96
N LEU A 292 4.37 -7.17 -0.22
CA LEU A 292 5.11 -6.07 -0.83
C LEU A 292 4.34 -5.55 -2.04
N ARG A 293 4.12 -4.24 -2.10
CA ARG A 293 3.51 -3.59 -3.25
C ARG A 293 4.30 -3.80 -4.56
N ASP A 294 3.61 -3.77 -5.69
CA ASP A 294 4.22 -4.03 -6.99
C ASP A 294 5.21 -2.94 -7.42
N GLU A 295 4.97 -1.71 -6.98
CA GLU A 295 5.74 -0.51 -7.29
C GLU A 295 7.16 -0.53 -6.68
N TYR A 296 7.50 -1.52 -5.85
CA TYR A 296 8.84 -1.70 -5.27
C TYR A 296 9.59 -2.90 -5.85
N PRO A 297 9.87 -2.94 -7.17
CA PRO A 297 10.57 -4.05 -7.81
C PRO A 297 12.00 -4.22 -7.30
N ALA A 298 12.70 -3.14 -6.93
CA ALA A 298 14.04 -3.22 -6.34
C ALA A 298 14.02 -3.87 -4.94
N ALA A 299 13.09 -3.46 -4.08
CA ALA A 299 12.90 -4.10 -2.77
C ALA A 299 12.52 -5.58 -2.92
N ARG A 300 11.73 -5.93 -3.94
CA ARG A 300 11.37 -7.33 -4.24
C ARG A 300 12.62 -8.15 -4.55
N GLU A 301 13.50 -7.66 -5.43
CA GLU A 301 14.76 -8.36 -5.74
C GLU A 301 15.65 -8.52 -4.51
N ILE A 302 15.77 -7.48 -3.68
CA ILE A 302 16.56 -7.53 -2.44
C ILE A 302 16.00 -8.58 -1.49
N LEU A 303 14.69 -8.52 -1.19
CA LEU A 303 14.05 -9.46 -0.27
C LEU A 303 14.14 -10.90 -0.79
N GLN A 304 13.95 -11.14 -2.09
CA GLN A 304 14.09 -12.47 -2.67
C GLN A 304 15.50 -13.04 -2.45
N ARG A 305 16.55 -12.21 -2.65
CA ARG A 305 17.94 -12.63 -2.43
C ARG A 305 18.23 -12.88 -0.95
N GLU A 306 17.86 -11.95 -0.09
CA GLU A 306 18.20 -12.03 1.33
C GLU A 306 17.37 -13.06 2.11
N ILE A 307 16.13 -13.35 1.68
CA ILE A 307 15.36 -14.48 2.25
C ILE A 307 16.06 -15.80 1.96
N VAL A 308 16.50 -16.03 0.72
CA VAL A 308 17.26 -17.24 0.35
C VAL A 308 18.59 -17.29 1.12
N ALA A 309 19.28 -16.17 1.27
CA ALA A 309 20.52 -16.12 2.06
C ALA A 309 20.30 -16.53 3.53
N LEU A 310 19.17 -16.15 4.14
CA LEU A 310 18.82 -16.58 5.50
C LEU A 310 18.51 -18.08 5.58
N GLU A 311 17.87 -18.64 4.56
CA GLU A 311 17.60 -20.08 4.45
C GLU A 311 18.91 -20.87 4.30
N ASP A 312 19.79 -20.46 3.38
CA ASP A 312 21.09 -21.08 3.12
C ASP A 312 22.02 -21.01 4.34
N ALA A 313 21.95 -19.92 5.12
CA ALA A 313 22.69 -19.75 6.36
C ALA A 313 22.11 -20.57 7.54
N GLY A 314 20.94 -21.21 7.36
CA GLY A 314 20.26 -21.98 8.41
C GLY A 314 19.68 -21.12 9.54
N ILE A 315 19.50 -19.81 9.33
CA ILE A 315 18.88 -18.92 10.32
C ILE A 315 17.37 -19.15 10.36
N ILE A 316 16.77 -19.44 9.21
CA ILE A 316 15.37 -19.83 9.07
C ILE A 316 15.26 -21.12 8.27
N SER A 317 14.14 -21.82 8.41
CA SER A 317 13.82 -22.97 7.56
C SER A 317 13.30 -22.52 6.19
N ASN A 318 13.53 -23.33 5.15
CA ASN A 318 13.04 -23.04 3.81
C ASN A 318 11.51 -22.84 3.79
N GLY A 319 11.07 -21.75 3.16
CA GLY A 319 9.65 -21.39 3.05
C GLY A 319 9.02 -20.85 4.34
N PHE A 320 9.81 -20.55 5.36
CA PHE A 320 9.33 -19.92 6.60
C PHE A 320 8.88 -18.47 6.35
N ILE A 321 9.66 -17.72 5.58
CA ILE A 321 9.29 -16.40 5.09
C ILE A 321 8.66 -16.55 3.70
N ARG A 322 7.47 -15.98 3.51
CA ARG A 322 6.72 -16.03 2.26
C ARG A 322 6.48 -14.62 1.75
N LEU A 323 7.16 -14.25 0.67
CA LEU A 323 6.98 -12.97 0.00
C LEU A 323 5.78 -13.04 -0.95
N ARG A 324 4.88 -12.07 -0.85
CA ARG A 324 3.74 -11.86 -1.75
C ARG A 324 3.89 -10.55 -2.49
N ARG A 325 3.67 -10.59 -3.80
CA ARG A 325 3.68 -9.41 -4.67
C ARG A 325 2.26 -8.88 -4.80
N GLY A 326 2.02 -7.65 -4.32
CA GLY A 326 0.80 -6.90 -4.56
C GLY A 326 0.63 -6.56 -6.04
N ALA A 327 -0.44 -5.85 -6.40
CA ALA A 327 -0.74 -5.54 -7.81
C ALA A 327 -1.38 -4.15 -8.01
N GLY A 328 -0.97 -3.17 -7.20
CA GLY A 328 -1.41 -1.78 -7.33
C GLY A 328 -2.85 -1.57 -6.85
N ALA A 329 -3.08 -1.68 -5.55
CA ALA A 329 -4.36 -1.35 -4.93
C ALA A 329 -4.13 -0.78 -3.52
N TYR A 330 -4.29 0.53 -3.33
CA TYR A 330 -4.03 1.22 -2.05
C TYR A 330 -4.81 0.61 -0.88
N ILE A 331 -6.03 0.13 -1.14
CA ILE A 331 -6.86 -0.52 -0.11
C ILE A 331 -6.17 -1.76 0.50
N CYS A 332 -5.24 -2.41 -0.20
CA CYS A 332 -4.48 -3.54 0.34
C CYS A 332 -3.49 -3.13 1.44
N GLY A 333 -3.33 -1.84 1.73
CA GLY A 333 -2.67 -1.35 2.95
C GLY A 333 -3.53 -1.55 4.21
N GLU A 334 -4.84 -1.75 4.07
CA GLU A 334 -5.74 -2.10 5.17
C GLU A 334 -5.53 -3.57 5.59
N GLU A 335 -5.43 -3.83 6.90
CA GLU A 335 -4.95 -5.12 7.42
C GLU A 335 -5.74 -6.34 6.92
N SER A 336 -7.05 -6.23 6.76
CA SER A 336 -7.90 -7.34 6.34
C SER A 336 -8.00 -7.48 4.82
N ALA A 337 -7.99 -6.37 4.09
CA ALA A 337 -7.87 -6.37 2.62
C ALA A 337 -6.54 -6.96 2.15
N LEU A 338 -5.45 -6.64 2.86
CA LEU A 338 -4.13 -7.24 2.65
C LEU A 338 -4.19 -8.76 2.75
N ILE A 339 -4.85 -9.26 3.79
CA ILE A 339 -5.00 -10.71 4.03
C ILE A 339 -5.82 -11.36 2.91
N GLU A 340 -6.91 -10.73 2.45
CA GLU A 340 -7.66 -11.23 1.30
C GLU A 340 -6.77 -11.32 0.04
N SER A 341 -5.88 -10.34 -0.16
CA SER A 341 -4.90 -10.38 -1.25
C SER A 341 -3.88 -11.52 -1.08
N ILE A 342 -3.32 -11.72 0.12
CA ILE A 342 -2.45 -12.88 0.44
C ILE A 342 -3.15 -14.21 0.11
N GLU A 343 -4.45 -14.29 0.33
CA GLU A 343 -5.27 -15.47 0.07
C GLU A 343 -5.71 -15.60 -1.41
N GLY A 344 -5.20 -14.75 -2.31
CA GLY A 344 -5.50 -14.77 -3.74
C GLY A 344 -6.91 -14.28 -4.06
N LYS A 345 -7.44 -13.31 -3.32
CA LYS A 345 -8.77 -12.72 -3.52
C LYS A 345 -8.66 -11.26 -3.92
N ARG A 346 -9.80 -10.62 -4.20
CA ARG A 346 -9.89 -9.16 -4.24
C ARG A 346 -9.60 -8.62 -2.85
N GLY A 347 -8.85 -7.52 -2.73
CA GLY A 347 -8.52 -6.86 -1.48
C GLY A 347 -9.71 -6.10 -0.88
N LEU A 348 -10.80 -6.81 -0.56
CA LEU A 348 -12.00 -6.22 0.05
C LEU A 348 -11.87 -6.31 1.57
N PRO A 349 -11.96 -5.20 2.33
CA PRO A 349 -11.93 -5.25 3.79
C PRO A 349 -12.97 -6.22 4.37
N ARG A 350 -12.55 -7.02 5.34
CA ARG A 350 -13.43 -7.96 6.06
C ARG A 350 -14.33 -7.20 7.04
N HIS A 351 -15.54 -7.71 7.24
CA HIS A 351 -16.39 -7.25 8.34
C HIS A 351 -15.74 -7.57 9.69
N ARG A 352 -15.70 -6.57 10.57
CA ARG A 352 -15.18 -6.68 11.94
C ARG A 352 -16.33 -6.53 12.92
N PRO A 353 -16.42 -7.35 14.00
CA PRO A 353 -15.59 -8.53 14.30
C PRO A 353 -15.93 -9.77 13.43
N PRO A 354 -15.04 -10.80 13.36
CA PRO A 354 -13.76 -10.92 14.08
C PRO A 354 -12.64 -10.04 13.50
N TYR A 355 -11.70 -9.63 14.35
CA TYR A 355 -10.51 -8.89 13.92
C TYR A 355 -9.42 -9.82 13.39
N VAL A 356 -8.46 -9.30 12.62
CA VAL A 356 -7.34 -10.09 12.05
C VAL A 356 -6.48 -10.79 13.11
N ALA A 357 -6.39 -10.19 14.31
CA ALA A 357 -5.72 -10.77 15.47
C ALA A 357 -6.36 -12.09 15.94
N GLN A 358 -7.62 -12.34 15.57
CA GLN A 358 -8.37 -13.56 15.87
C GLN A 358 -8.56 -14.43 14.63
N ASN A 359 -8.88 -13.81 13.49
CA ASN A 359 -9.17 -14.48 12.23
C ASN A 359 -8.55 -13.69 11.07
N GLY A 360 -7.28 -14.01 10.78
CA GLY A 360 -6.49 -13.41 9.71
C GLY A 360 -6.19 -14.41 8.59
N VAL A 361 -4.90 -14.57 8.26
CA VAL A 361 -4.43 -15.39 7.14
C VAL A 361 -4.91 -16.83 7.30
N PHE A 362 -5.69 -17.32 6.33
CA PHE A 362 -6.30 -18.65 6.33
C PHE A 362 -7.12 -18.94 7.60
N GLY A 363 -7.76 -17.91 8.16
CA GLY A 363 -8.57 -18.01 9.38
C GLY A 363 -7.75 -18.12 10.67
N GLN A 364 -6.43 -17.96 10.61
CA GLN A 364 -5.53 -18.06 11.76
C GLN A 364 -5.37 -16.73 12.48
N PRO A 365 -5.20 -16.71 13.82
CA PRO A 365 -4.79 -15.50 14.53
C PRO A 365 -3.52 -14.91 13.92
N THR A 366 -3.60 -13.65 13.47
CA THR A 366 -2.54 -13.04 12.68
C THR A 366 -2.08 -11.72 13.27
N LEU A 367 -0.77 -11.61 13.47
CA LEU A 367 -0.12 -10.35 13.83
C LEU A 367 0.27 -9.60 12.55
N VAL A 368 -0.32 -8.45 12.30
CA VAL A 368 0.07 -7.57 11.18
C VAL A 368 0.92 -6.41 11.72
N HIS A 369 2.10 -6.17 11.15
CA HIS A 369 2.93 -5.00 11.47
C HIS A 369 3.36 -4.26 10.21
N ASN A 370 3.50 -2.95 10.31
CA ASN A 370 4.16 -2.14 9.28
C ASN A 370 5.69 -2.34 9.34
N VAL A 371 6.38 -2.15 8.21
CA VAL A 371 7.84 -2.26 8.07
C VAL A 371 8.59 -1.46 9.14
N GLU A 372 8.35 -0.16 9.27
CA GLU A 372 9.02 0.67 10.28
C GLU A 372 8.75 0.18 11.72
N THR A 373 7.59 -0.42 11.97
CA THR A 373 7.27 -0.91 13.33
C THR A 373 8.24 -1.99 13.76
N VAL A 374 8.56 -2.93 12.86
CA VAL A 374 9.54 -3.99 13.16
C VAL A 374 10.98 -3.51 13.04
N PHE A 375 11.27 -2.46 12.28
CA PHE A 375 12.59 -1.83 12.22
C PHE A 375 13.11 -1.46 13.61
N TRP A 376 12.26 -0.81 14.42
CA TRP A 376 12.64 -0.32 15.75
C TRP A 376 12.80 -1.43 16.80
N VAL A 377 12.24 -2.64 16.57
CA VAL A 377 12.24 -3.74 17.55
C VAL A 377 13.67 -4.12 17.96
N ARG A 378 14.58 -4.27 16.98
CA ARG A 378 15.97 -4.62 17.26
C ARG A 378 16.65 -3.53 18.10
N GLU A 379 16.56 -2.28 17.68
CA GLU A 379 17.19 -1.15 18.37
C GLU A 379 16.71 -1.02 19.81
N ILE A 380 15.41 -1.17 20.06
CA ILE A 380 14.85 -1.10 21.41
C ILE A 380 15.42 -2.20 22.31
N LEU A 381 15.55 -3.43 21.79
CA LEU A 381 16.06 -4.56 22.56
C LEU A 381 17.58 -4.53 22.74
N GLU A 382 18.29 -3.86 21.83
CA GLU A 382 19.74 -3.66 21.87
C GLU A 382 20.11 -2.55 22.85
N THR A 383 19.41 -1.41 22.79
CA THR A 383 19.77 -0.18 23.50
C THR A 383 18.98 0.07 24.78
N GLY A 384 17.82 -0.58 24.94
CA GLY A 384 16.93 -0.45 26.08
C GLY A 384 15.80 0.57 25.89
N ALA A 385 14.66 0.29 26.52
CA ALA A 385 13.43 1.07 26.42
C ALA A 385 13.60 2.56 26.78
N ASP A 386 14.31 2.86 27.87
CA ASP A 386 14.54 4.24 28.31
C ASP A 386 15.37 5.04 27.32
N ASN A 387 16.38 4.41 26.70
CA ASN A 387 17.18 5.05 25.68
C ASN A 387 16.34 5.36 24.44
N TYR A 388 15.51 4.43 23.97
CA TYR A 388 14.58 4.71 22.88
C TYR A 388 13.60 5.85 23.22
N ARG A 389 12.96 5.80 24.40
CA ARG A 389 12.00 6.81 24.83
C ARG A 389 12.59 8.21 24.89
N ALA A 390 13.83 8.34 25.36
CA ALA A 390 14.52 9.62 25.49
C ALA A 390 14.76 10.35 24.15
N GLN A 391 14.63 9.65 23.01
CA GLN A 391 14.89 10.23 21.69
C GLN A 391 13.72 11.05 21.13
N GLY A 392 12.53 10.95 21.72
CA GLY A 392 11.36 11.70 21.26
C GLY A 392 11.25 13.12 21.85
N ARG A 393 10.23 13.88 21.41
CA ARG A 393 9.96 15.27 21.83
C ARG A 393 8.53 15.40 22.36
N ARG A 394 8.33 16.40 23.23
CA ARG A 394 7.01 16.83 23.73
C ARG A 394 6.17 15.71 24.36
N GLY A 395 6.83 14.77 25.03
CA GLY A 395 6.17 13.64 25.71
C GLY A 395 5.84 12.46 24.81
N HIS A 396 6.24 12.49 23.54
CA HIS A 396 6.14 11.33 22.64
C HIS A 396 7.45 10.55 22.66
N ALA A 397 7.36 9.22 22.72
CA ALA A 397 8.51 8.34 22.81
C ALA A 397 9.13 8.05 21.43
N GLY A 398 10.45 7.91 21.41
CA GLY A 398 11.16 7.30 20.28
C GLY A 398 11.45 8.20 19.10
N LEU A 399 12.14 7.61 18.13
CA LEU A 399 12.29 8.14 16.79
C LEU A 399 11.16 7.67 15.88
N ARG A 400 10.97 8.42 14.80
CA ARG A 400 10.07 8.09 13.71
C ARG A 400 10.68 8.50 12.38
N ALA A 401 10.41 7.73 11.33
CA ALA A 401 10.66 8.14 9.96
C ALA A 401 9.53 9.00 9.41
N TYR A 402 9.88 10.19 8.92
CA TYR A 402 8.99 11.08 8.20
C TYR A 402 9.38 11.14 6.73
N SER A 403 8.45 10.84 5.83
CA SER A 403 8.62 10.97 4.39
C SER A 403 8.31 12.41 3.99
N VAL A 404 9.34 13.26 3.86
CA VAL A 404 9.16 14.69 3.58
C VAL A 404 9.32 14.96 2.08
N SER A 405 8.30 15.57 1.48
CA SER A 405 8.28 15.92 0.05
C SER A 405 7.58 17.27 -0.20
N GLY A 406 7.50 17.69 -1.47
CA GLY A 406 6.96 18.99 -1.85
C GLY A 406 8.01 20.10 -1.81
N ARG A 407 7.63 21.30 -1.36
CA ARG A 407 8.43 22.54 -1.50
C ARG A 407 9.50 22.74 -0.43
N VAL A 408 10.38 21.77 -0.24
CA VAL A 408 11.55 21.84 0.69
C VAL A 408 12.87 21.72 -0.07
N LYS A 409 13.99 22.20 0.49
CA LYS A 409 15.30 22.09 -0.19
C LYS A 409 15.82 20.67 -0.25
N ALA A 410 15.72 19.95 0.87
CA ALA A 410 16.19 18.56 0.96
C ALA A 410 15.03 17.60 1.26
N PRO A 411 14.19 17.23 0.27
CA PRO A 411 13.19 16.19 0.45
C PRO A 411 13.86 14.82 0.70
N GLY A 412 13.13 13.88 1.30
CA GLY A 412 13.65 12.56 1.65
C GLY A 412 13.07 12.02 2.95
N VAL A 413 13.50 10.82 3.33
CA VAL A 413 13.11 10.21 4.61
C VAL A 413 13.96 10.82 5.71
N LYS A 414 13.31 11.39 6.72
CA LYS A 414 13.95 12.02 7.86
C LYS A 414 13.67 11.19 9.11
N ILE A 415 14.71 10.62 9.69
CA ILE A 415 14.63 10.00 11.01
C ILE A 415 14.72 11.12 12.03
N ALA A 416 13.60 11.45 12.67
CA ALA A 416 13.48 12.57 13.59
C ALA A 416 12.75 12.15 14.87
N PRO A 417 12.91 12.91 15.97
CA PRO A 417 12.16 12.69 17.20
C PRO A 417 10.64 12.63 16.94
N ASN A 418 9.98 11.60 17.46
CA ASN A 418 8.53 11.56 17.46
C ASN A 418 7.99 12.78 18.24
N GLY A 419 6.99 13.48 17.70
CA GLY A 419 6.51 14.75 18.28
C GLY A 419 7.28 16.00 17.84
N ILE A 420 8.20 15.90 16.88
CA ILE A 420 8.71 17.04 16.11
C ILE A 420 7.57 17.79 15.41
N THR A 421 7.70 19.10 15.20
CA THR A 421 6.70 19.88 14.45
C THR A 421 7.02 19.93 12.96
N ALA A 422 6.07 20.35 12.12
CA ALA A 422 6.36 20.55 10.69
C ALA A 422 7.40 21.66 10.47
N ALA A 423 7.34 22.74 11.27
CA ALA A 423 8.33 23.82 11.22
C ALA A 423 9.74 23.34 11.57
N GLU A 424 9.88 22.59 12.67
CA GLU A 424 11.17 21.99 13.07
C GLU A 424 11.67 20.99 12.03
N LEU A 425 10.79 20.18 11.45
CA LEU A 425 11.16 19.21 10.42
C LEU A 425 11.70 19.89 9.15
N ILE A 426 11.06 21.00 8.73
CA ILE A 426 11.50 21.80 7.58
C ILE A 426 12.87 22.43 7.85
N GLU A 427 13.05 23.07 9.00
CA GLU A 427 14.27 23.82 9.32
C GLU A 427 15.44 22.91 9.71
N GLU A 428 15.23 21.93 10.58
CA GLU A 428 16.30 21.09 11.15
C GLU A 428 16.72 19.92 10.22
N TYR A 429 15.81 19.42 9.37
CA TYR A 429 16.04 18.19 8.59
C TYR A 429 15.94 18.37 7.07
N CYS A 430 15.42 19.50 6.60
CA CYS A 430 15.22 19.77 5.18
C CYS A 430 15.96 21.02 4.65
N ASP A 431 16.78 21.67 5.48
CA ASP A 431 17.51 22.90 5.17
C ASP A 431 16.60 24.09 4.79
N GLY A 432 15.35 24.06 5.26
CA GLY A 432 14.32 25.07 5.00
C GLY A 432 13.47 24.79 3.76
N MET A 433 12.61 25.77 3.45
CA MET A 433 11.77 25.78 2.25
C MET A 433 12.61 25.89 0.97
N ALA A 434 12.13 25.32 -0.14
CA ALA A 434 12.74 25.51 -1.45
C ALA A 434 12.90 27.00 -1.82
N ASP A 435 13.90 27.35 -2.62
CA ASP A 435 14.21 28.75 -2.92
C ASP A 435 13.02 29.51 -3.54
N GLY A 436 12.71 30.68 -3.00
CA GLY A 436 11.56 31.50 -3.42
C GLY A 436 10.20 31.01 -2.89
N HIS A 437 10.17 29.91 -2.13
CA HIS A 437 8.94 29.39 -1.53
C HIS A 437 8.82 29.77 -0.04
N THR A 438 7.59 29.97 0.38
CA THR A 438 7.16 30.24 1.76
C THR A 438 6.06 29.26 2.11
N LEU A 439 6.09 28.71 3.33
CA LEU A 439 5.12 27.71 3.76
C LEU A 439 3.70 28.28 3.75
N ARG A 440 2.77 27.62 3.05
CA ARG A 440 1.35 27.98 3.03
C ARG A 440 0.50 26.93 3.73
N ALA A 441 0.77 25.66 3.45
CA ALA A 441 0.03 24.53 3.99
C ALA A 441 0.89 23.26 3.99
N TYR A 442 0.43 22.22 4.68
CA TYR A 442 1.08 20.92 4.67
C TYR A 442 0.07 19.80 4.89
N LEU A 443 0.38 18.62 4.36
CA LEU A 443 -0.32 17.37 4.68
C LEU A 443 0.50 16.68 5.78
N PRO A 444 -0.03 16.48 7.00
CA PRO A 444 0.73 15.88 8.11
C PRO A 444 0.86 14.35 8.05
N GLY A 445 0.06 13.68 7.21
CA GLY A 445 -0.01 12.22 7.12
C GLY A 445 -0.45 11.72 5.75
N GLY A 446 0.01 12.36 4.68
CA GLY A 446 -0.35 12.02 3.31
C GLY A 446 -1.77 12.47 2.92
N ALA A 447 -2.33 11.84 1.89
CA ALA A 447 -3.66 12.11 1.37
C ALA A 447 -4.75 11.95 2.44
N SER A 448 -4.64 10.93 3.29
CA SER A 448 -5.63 10.66 4.34
C SER A 448 -5.51 11.60 5.54
N GLY A 449 -4.35 12.22 5.76
CA GLY A 449 -4.06 13.07 6.93
C GLY A 449 -4.71 14.46 6.92
N GLY A 450 -5.35 14.88 5.83
CA GLY A 450 -5.93 16.23 5.68
C GLY A 450 -4.91 17.31 5.31
N ILE A 451 -5.33 18.58 5.28
CA ILE A 451 -4.49 19.73 4.88
C ILE A 451 -4.52 20.80 5.97
N LEU A 452 -3.38 21.11 6.58
CA LEU A 452 -3.27 22.09 7.65
C LEU A 452 -2.55 23.36 7.17
N PRO A 453 -2.94 24.56 7.66
CA PRO A 453 -2.30 25.81 7.30
C PRO A 453 -0.95 25.99 8.00
N ALA A 454 -0.09 26.83 7.41
CA ALA A 454 1.21 27.20 7.98
C ALA A 454 1.13 27.70 9.43
N SER A 455 0.02 28.36 9.81
CA SER A 455 -0.24 28.82 11.18
C SER A 455 -0.37 27.70 12.22
N MET A 456 -0.41 26.43 11.77
CA MET A 456 -0.46 25.24 12.62
C MET A 456 0.82 24.41 12.52
N ALA A 457 1.88 24.89 11.85
CA ALA A 457 3.12 24.15 11.64
C ALA A 457 3.89 23.81 12.92
N ASP A 458 3.57 24.46 14.04
CA ASP A 458 4.13 24.20 15.38
C ASP A 458 3.39 23.08 16.16
N LEU A 459 2.36 22.47 15.56
CA LEU A 459 1.71 21.32 16.16
C LEU A 459 2.61 20.07 16.10
N PRO A 460 2.70 19.27 17.18
CA PRO A 460 3.48 18.03 17.18
C PRO A 460 2.95 17.01 16.16
N LEU A 461 3.85 16.44 15.37
CA LEU A 461 3.56 15.36 14.43
C LEU A 461 3.64 14.00 15.14
N ALA A 462 2.61 13.70 15.93
CA ALA A 462 2.49 12.44 16.67
C ALA A 462 1.03 11.99 16.79
N PHE A 463 0.82 10.68 17.02
CA PHE A 463 -0.52 10.09 17.20
C PHE A 463 -1.30 10.77 18.33
N GLY A 464 -2.59 11.04 18.13
CA GLY A 464 -3.46 11.68 19.12
C GLY A 464 -3.36 13.21 19.19
N THR A 465 -2.50 13.84 18.40
CA THR A 465 -2.25 15.30 18.49
C THR A 465 -3.12 16.12 17.53
N LEU A 466 -3.34 15.61 16.32
CA LEU A 466 -3.91 16.37 15.20
C LEU A 466 -5.40 16.07 14.99
N GLU A 467 -5.93 15.02 15.60
CA GLU A 467 -7.29 14.49 15.39
C GLU A 467 -8.35 15.52 15.74
N LYS A 468 -8.13 16.31 16.80
CA LYS A 468 -8.98 17.45 17.19
C LYS A 468 -9.04 18.56 16.14
N HIS A 469 -8.07 18.59 15.22
CA HIS A 469 -8.01 19.51 14.09
C HIS A 469 -8.60 18.92 12.80
N GLY A 470 -9.11 17.68 12.82
CA GLY A 470 -9.61 16.99 11.62
C GLY A 470 -8.50 16.44 10.73
N ALA A 471 -7.32 16.19 11.30
CA ALA A 471 -6.13 15.72 10.62
C ALA A 471 -5.45 14.62 11.44
N PHE A 472 -4.52 13.88 10.86
CA PHE A 472 -3.70 12.92 11.61
C PHE A 472 -2.34 12.71 10.95
N VAL A 473 -1.35 12.29 11.74
CA VAL A 473 0.04 12.08 11.27
C VAL A 473 0.19 10.81 10.43
N GLY A 474 -0.73 9.85 10.57
CA GLY A 474 -0.87 8.71 9.67
C GLY A 474 0.42 7.89 9.58
N SER A 475 0.88 7.62 8.36
CA SER A 475 2.14 6.93 8.05
C SER A 475 3.38 7.81 8.24
N GLY A 476 3.26 9.10 8.54
CA GLY A 476 4.41 10.03 8.61
C GLY A 476 4.78 10.65 7.26
N ALA A 477 3.88 10.62 6.27
CA ALA A 477 4.02 11.38 5.03
C ALA A 477 3.74 12.87 5.26
N VAL A 478 4.78 13.70 5.12
CA VAL A 478 4.70 15.15 5.29
C VAL A 478 4.91 15.84 3.94
N VAL A 479 3.83 16.32 3.32
CA VAL A 479 3.88 16.99 2.01
C VAL A 479 3.76 18.50 2.21
N ILE A 480 4.79 19.24 1.79
CA ILE A 480 4.89 20.69 2.00
C ILE A 480 4.37 21.47 0.80
N LEU A 481 3.42 22.38 1.05
CA LEU A 481 2.81 23.28 0.06
C LEU A 481 3.21 24.74 0.33
N SER A 482 3.49 25.47 -0.74
CA SER A 482 3.92 26.86 -0.70
C SER A 482 2.85 27.84 -1.17
N GLN A 483 3.17 29.14 -1.15
CA GLN A 483 2.31 30.20 -1.70
C GLN A 483 1.95 30.01 -3.18
N GLU A 484 2.81 29.34 -3.95
CA GLU A 484 2.64 29.10 -5.39
C GLU A 484 1.70 27.92 -5.69
N ASP A 485 1.37 27.10 -4.68
CA ASP A 485 0.56 25.90 -4.88
C ASP A 485 -0.94 26.20 -4.71
N ASP A 486 -1.76 25.67 -5.63
CA ASP A 486 -3.22 25.76 -5.56
C ASP A 486 -3.77 24.69 -4.61
N ILE A 487 -4.13 25.14 -3.41
CA ILE A 487 -4.71 24.29 -2.36
C ILE A 487 -6.04 23.64 -2.80
N ARG A 488 -6.82 24.32 -3.64
CA ARG A 488 -8.08 23.77 -4.16
C ARG A 488 -7.79 22.62 -5.13
N ALA A 489 -6.80 22.79 -6.01
CA ALA A 489 -6.35 21.74 -6.91
C ALA A 489 -5.74 20.56 -6.14
N ALA A 490 -5.00 20.84 -5.05
CA ALA A 490 -4.48 19.80 -4.17
C ALA A 490 -5.62 18.96 -3.58
N ALA A 491 -6.65 19.59 -3.01
CA ALA A 491 -7.80 18.87 -2.46
C ALA A 491 -8.55 18.04 -3.52
N LEU A 492 -8.67 18.56 -4.75
CA LEU A 492 -9.24 17.80 -5.87
C LEU A 492 -8.41 16.55 -6.19
N ASN A 493 -7.09 16.67 -6.31
CA ASN A 493 -6.20 15.55 -6.57
C ASN A 493 -6.32 14.46 -5.49
N LEU A 494 -6.30 14.84 -4.21
CA LEU A 494 -6.45 13.89 -3.10
C LEU A 494 -7.83 13.22 -3.10
N THR A 495 -8.89 13.95 -3.44
CA THR A 495 -10.25 13.39 -3.49
C THR A 495 -10.42 12.43 -4.67
N GLN A 496 -9.80 12.72 -5.82
CA GLN A 496 -9.76 11.82 -6.98
C GLN A 496 -9.00 10.54 -6.67
N PHE A 497 -7.89 10.63 -5.93
CA PHE A 497 -7.18 9.45 -5.44
C PHE A 497 -8.11 8.52 -4.62
N PHE A 498 -8.94 9.05 -3.73
CA PHE A 498 -9.91 8.23 -2.98
C PHE A 498 -11.08 7.69 -3.83
N GLU A 499 -11.43 8.36 -4.92
CA GLU A 499 -12.39 7.84 -5.90
C GLU A 499 -11.81 6.62 -6.61
N ASP A 500 -10.58 6.73 -7.10
CA ASP A 500 -9.88 5.68 -7.86
C ASP A 500 -9.54 4.47 -6.98
N GLU A 501 -9.16 4.70 -5.72
CA GLU A 501 -8.70 3.64 -4.79
C GLU A 501 -9.81 3.02 -3.93
N SER A 502 -11.06 3.48 -4.08
CA SER A 502 -12.19 2.87 -3.40
C SER A 502 -12.40 1.42 -3.91
N CYS A 503 -12.28 0.43 -3.03
CA CYS A 503 -12.54 -0.98 -3.35
C CYS A 503 -13.97 -1.29 -3.84
N GLY A 504 -14.90 -0.34 -3.72
CA GLY A 504 -16.25 -0.46 -4.27
C GLY A 504 -17.24 -1.25 -3.41
N GLN A 505 -16.84 -1.74 -2.22
CA GLN A 505 -17.66 -2.60 -1.38
C GLN A 505 -18.84 -1.89 -0.70
N CYS A 506 -18.61 -0.72 -0.09
CA CYS A 506 -19.66 0.00 0.63
C CYS A 506 -20.16 1.23 -0.16
N THR A 507 -21.48 1.41 -0.21
CA THR A 507 -22.13 2.54 -0.89
C THR A 507 -21.59 3.91 -0.47
N PRO A 508 -21.46 4.26 0.82
CA PRO A 508 -21.01 5.59 1.22
C PRO A 508 -19.62 5.92 0.68
N CYS A 509 -18.67 4.98 0.69
CA CYS A 509 -17.36 5.19 0.10
C CYS A 509 -17.42 5.23 -1.44
N ARG A 510 -17.95 4.17 -2.07
CA ARG A 510 -17.95 4.01 -3.54
C ARG A 510 -18.64 5.17 -4.25
N VAL A 511 -19.84 5.52 -3.80
CA VAL A 511 -20.63 6.57 -4.44
C VAL A 511 -20.26 7.93 -3.84
N GLY A 512 -19.91 7.99 -2.56
CA GLY A 512 -19.60 9.25 -1.91
C GLY A 512 -18.32 9.90 -2.44
N CYS A 513 -17.25 9.13 -2.70
CA CYS A 513 -16.05 9.68 -3.34
C CYS A 513 -16.37 10.29 -4.72
N GLU A 514 -17.09 9.57 -5.57
CA GLU A 514 -17.51 10.05 -6.91
C GLU A 514 -18.36 11.32 -6.83
N LYS A 515 -19.30 11.39 -5.87
CA LYS A 515 -20.11 12.61 -5.65
C LYS A 515 -19.26 13.76 -5.12
N ALA A 516 -18.34 13.50 -4.20
CA ALA A 516 -17.46 14.49 -3.64
C ALA A 516 -16.59 15.15 -4.72
N VAL A 517 -15.96 14.35 -5.60
CA VAL A 517 -15.18 14.85 -6.75
C VAL A 517 -16.02 15.80 -7.61
N LYS A 518 -17.23 15.39 -7.99
CA LYS A 518 -18.13 16.23 -8.81
C LYS A 518 -18.51 17.54 -8.12
N LEU A 519 -18.78 17.50 -6.81
CA LEU A 519 -19.15 18.69 -6.03
C LEU A 519 -17.98 19.69 -5.93
N ILE A 520 -16.75 19.23 -5.72
CA ILE A 520 -15.59 20.12 -5.55
C ILE A 520 -15.03 20.67 -6.88
N GLN A 521 -15.34 20.01 -8.00
CA GLN A 521 -15.07 20.50 -9.36
C GLN A 521 -15.95 21.71 -9.75
N THR A 522 -17.09 21.91 -9.09
CA THR A 522 -17.96 23.07 -9.35
C THR A 522 -17.30 24.38 -8.91
N LYS A 523 -17.57 25.51 -9.59
CA LYS A 523 -16.94 26.81 -9.28
C LYS A 523 -17.06 27.21 -7.81
N THR A 524 -18.23 27.00 -7.20
CA THR A 524 -18.54 27.32 -5.81
C THR A 524 -19.01 26.05 -5.11
N TRP A 525 -18.34 25.65 -4.03
CA TRP A 525 -18.68 24.41 -3.34
C TRP A 525 -19.97 24.56 -2.54
N ASN A 526 -20.85 23.56 -2.65
CA ASN A 526 -21.97 23.41 -1.72
C ASN A 526 -21.45 22.79 -0.41
N ARG A 527 -21.03 23.64 0.52
CA ARG A 527 -20.39 23.24 1.79
C ARG A 527 -21.31 22.41 2.67
N GLU A 528 -22.59 22.76 2.74
CA GLU A 528 -23.58 22.04 3.56
C GLU A 528 -23.74 20.60 3.07
N LEU A 529 -23.93 20.42 1.76
CA LEU A 529 -24.03 19.09 1.17
C LEU A 529 -22.72 18.29 1.28
N LEU A 530 -21.57 18.95 1.13
CA LEU A 530 -20.28 18.30 1.33
C LEU A 530 -20.11 17.82 2.78
N TYR A 531 -20.55 18.58 3.77
CA TYR A 531 -20.51 18.14 5.17
C TYR A 531 -21.46 16.97 5.44
N GLU A 532 -22.68 17.00 4.91
CA GLU A 532 -23.63 15.89 5.03
C GLU A 532 -23.06 14.61 4.41
N LEU A 533 -22.47 14.72 3.22
CA LEU A 533 -21.80 13.62 2.54
C LEU A 533 -20.61 13.10 3.34
N SER A 534 -19.76 14.00 3.82
CA SER A 534 -18.57 13.68 4.63
C SER A 534 -18.94 12.93 5.91
N GLN A 535 -20.00 13.36 6.59
CA GLN A 535 -20.49 12.70 7.79
C GLN A 535 -21.02 11.30 7.49
N THR A 536 -21.80 11.16 6.41
CA THR A 536 -22.31 9.84 5.96
C THR A 536 -21.15 8.89 5.65
N MET A 537 -20.10 9.37 4.98
CA MET A 537 -18.90 8.59 4.69
C MET A 537 -18.17 8.13 5.95
N ARG A 538 -18.01 9.00 6.96
CA ARG A 538 -17.40 8.63 8.24
C ARG A 538 -18.20 7.61 9.03
N ASP A 539 -19.52 7.79 9.12
CA ASP A 539 -20.34 6.98 10.00
C ASP A 539 -20.64 5.59 9.40
N ALA A 540 -20.74 5.48 8.08
CA ALA A 540 -21.25 4.27 7.42
C ALA A 540 -20.21 3.52 6.55
N SER A 541 -18.95 3.98 6.47
CA SER A 541 -17.90 3.24 5.78
C SER A 541 -17.35 2.09 6.63
N ILE A 542 -17.15 0.93 6.00
CA ILE A 542 -16.67 -0.30 6.67
C ILE A 542 -15.20 -0.22 7.12
N CYS A 543 -14.39 0.62 6.46
CA CYS A 543 -12.94 0.73 6.70
C CYS A 543 -12.46 2.18 6.73
N GLY A 544 -11.21 2.36 7.14
CA GLY A 544 -10.59 3.67 7.34
C GLY A 544 -10.49 4.52 6.06
N LEU A 545 -10.41 3.91 4.87
CA LEU A 545 -10.35 4.65 3.60
C LEU A 545 -11.55 5.57 3.44
N GLY A 546 -12.77 5.02 3.49
CA GLY A 546 -14.00 5.80 3.34
C GLY A 546 -14.21 6.81 4.48
N GLN A 547 -13.67 6.51 5.68
CA GLN A 547 -13.74 7.41 6.83
C GLN A 547 -12.78 8.61 6.71
N ALA A 548 -11.62 8.42 6.07
CA ALA A 548 -10.60 9.45 5.90
C ALA A 548 -10.72 10.23 4.59
N ALA A 549 -11.37 9.66 3.56
CA ALA A 549 -11.56 10.31 2.26
C ALA A 549 -12.16 11.73 2.32
N PRO A 550 -13.02 12.10 3.29
CA PRO A 550 -13.50 13.47 3.43
C PRO A 550 -12.49 14.49 3.99
N ASN A 551 -11.37 14.04 4.58
CA ASN A 551 -10.45 14.91 5.31
C ASN A 551 -9.87 16.07 4.47
N PRO A 552 -9.44 15.86 3.20
CA PRO A 552 -9.00 16.96 2.34
C PRO A 552 -10.07 18.04 2.16
N ILE A 553 -11.33 17.64 1.95
CA ILE A 553 -12.45 18.53 1.67
C ILE A 553 -12.75 19.40 2.89
N GLU A 554 -12.92 18.77 4.05
CA GLU A 554 -13.24 19.49 5.28
C GLU A 554 -12.12 20.40 5.75
N SER A 555 -10.87 19.98 5.53
CA SER A 555 -9.69 20.81 5.75
C SER A 555 -9.77 22.11 4.95
N ILE A 556 -10.14 22.05 3.67
CA ILE A 556 -10.30 23.27 2.85
C ILE A 556 -11.45 24.12 3.35
N ILE A 557 -12.62 23.54 3.61
CA ILE A 557 -13.78 24.33 4.08
C ILE A 557 -13.46 25.05 5.39
N LYS A 558 -12.72 24.38 6.30
CA LYS A 558 -12.39 24.89 7.63
C LYS A 558 -11.26 25.91 7.64
N TYR A 559 -10.16 25.62 6.95
CA TYR A 559 -8.92 26.41 7.05
C TYR A 559 -8.66 27.34 5.86
N PHE A 560 -9.28 27.07 4.71
CA PHE A 560 -9.13 27.85 3.48
C PHE A 560 -10.51 28.16 2.86
N PRO A 561 -11.45 28.75 3.63
CA PRO A 561 -12.82 28.96 3.16
C PRO A 561 -12.89 29.82 1.89
N GLU A 562 -11.92 30.69 1.64
CA GLU A 562 -11.78 31.46 0.40
C GLU A 562 -11.58 30.57 -0.83
N ALA A 563 -10.86 29.45 -0.70
CA ALA A 563 -10.59 28.52 -1.80
C ALA A 563 -11.84 27.75 -2.29
N THR A 564 -12.94 27.82 -1.54
CA THR A 564 -14.21 27.14 -1.88
C THR A 564 -15.23 28.06 -2.55
N ARG A 565 -14.91 29.36 -2.70
CA ARG A 565 -15.77 30.35 -3.35
C ARG A 565 -15.38 30.49 -4.82
N GLY A 566 -16.37 30.64 -5.71
CA GLY A 566 -16.11 31.00 -7.10
C GLY A 566 -15.61 32.44 -7.18
N ASN A 567 -14.40 32.64 -7.69
CA ASN A 567 -13.97 33.95 -8.21
C ASN A 567 -14.61 34.22 -9.57
#